data_AF-A0A0S3EYZ8-F1
#
_entry.id   AF-A0A0S3EYZ8-F1
#
_cell.length_a   1.000
_cell.length_b   1.000
_cell.length_c   1.000
_cell.angle_alpha   90.00
_cell.angle_beta   90.00
_cell.angle_gamma   90.00
#
_symmetry.space_group_name_H-M   'P 1'
#
loop_
_entity.id
_entity.type
_entity.pdbx_description
1 polymer ?
#
loop_
_entity_poly.entity_id
_entity_poly.type
_entity_poly.pdbx_seq_one_letter_code
_entity_poly.pdbx_strand_id
1 'polypeptide(L)'
;MSRDASGPGAKAPLPYRSTPVFDSDSLPDALRNRHATKAGVWGVIRVIEGRLRLTCLDPFSEHMLDPDHAGMLQPEQAHFVTPEGAMRMQIDFYDQPPGG
;
A
#
# COMPACT_ATOMS: atom_id res chain seq x y z
N MET A 1 14.59 2.93 42.47
CA MET A 1 14.31 1.47 42.46
C MET A 1 12.85 1.37 42.05
N SER A 2 12.38 0.79 40.95
CA SER A 2 12.84 -0.17 39.95
C SER A 2 11.59 -0.35 39.04
N ARG A 3 11.55 -0.56 37.73
CA ARG A 3 12.48 -0.85 36.62
C ARG A 3 11.72 -0.48 35.33
N ASP A 4 12.45 -0.06 34.31
CA ASP A 4 12.02 -0.09 32.91
C ASP A 4 11.44 -1.45 32.51
N ALA A 5 10.43 -1.40 31.63
CA ALA A 5 10.15 -2.45 30.67
C ALA A 5 9.63 -1.83 29.36
N SER A 6 10.43 -0.96 28.74
CA SER A 6 10.41 -0.85 27.28
C SER A 6 10.87 -2.19 26.72
N GLY A 7 9.91 -3.06 26.40
CA GLY A 7 10.18 -4.24 25.60
C GLY A 7 10.81 -3.82 24.26
N PRO A 8 11.65 -4.64 23.63
CA PRO A 8 12.18 -4.31 22.32
C PRO A 8 10.98 -4.08 21.39
N GLY A 9 10.85 -2.86 20.88
CA GLY A 9 9.78 -2.49 19.95
C GLY A 9 9.77 -3.52 18.83
N ALA A 10 8.66 -4.24 18.68
CA ALA A 10 8.55 -5.28 17.67
C ALA A 10 8.92 -4.66 16.32
N LYS A 11 9.96 -5.23 15.68
CA LYS A 11 10.42 -4.75 14.38
C LYS A 11 9.25 -4.87 13.40
N ALA A 12 8.90 -3.77 12.71
CA ALA A 12 7.88 -3.80 11.67
C ALA A 12 8.17 -4.95 10.68
N PRO A 13 7.15 -5.69 10.25
CA PRO A 13 7.36 -6.82 9.35
C PRO A 13 7.93 -6.33 8.02
N LEU A 14 8.73 -7.18 7.39
CA LEU A 14 9.27 -6.92 6.05
C LEU A 14 8.31 -7.45 5.00
N PRO A 15 8.21 -6.83 3.81
CA PRO A 15 7.40 -7.37 2.74
C PRO A 15 7.97 -8.70 2.27
N TYR A 16 7.10 -9.68 2.01
CA TYR A 16 7.54 -10.96 1.42
C TYR A 16 7.73 -10.86 -0.10
N ARG A 17 7.14 -9.83 -0.73
CA ARG A 17 7.24 -9.56 -2.16
C ARG A 17 6.99 -8.08 -2.43
N SER A 18 7.69 -7.54 -3.43
CA SER A 18 7.37 -6.24 -4.03
C SER A 18 7.15 -6.39 -5.53
N THR A 19 6.34 -5.51 -6.13
CA THR A 19 6.24 -5.40 -7.59
C THR A 19 7.51 -4.77 -8.17
N PRO A 20 7.73 -4.82 -9.50
CA PRO A 20 8.52 -3.81 -10.17
C PRO A 20 7.97 -2.41 -9.91
N VAL A 21 8.78 -1.39 -10.17
CA VAL A 21 8.29 0.00 -10.23
C VAL A 21 7.47 0.15 -11.50
N PHE A 22 6.23 0.64 -11.36
CA PHE A 22 5.37 1.03 -12.45
C PHE A 22 5.40 2.54 -12.61
N ASP A 23 5.30 3.00 -13.84
CA ASP A 23 4.98 4.38 -14.19
C ASP A 23 3.57 4.46 -14.81
N SER A 24 3.18 5.66 -15.25
CA SER A 24 1.86 5.90 -15.84
C SER A 24 1.59 5.09 -17.12
N ASP A 25 2.61 4.58 -17.81
CA ASP A 25 2.48 3.81 -19.05
C ASP A 25 2.55 2.30 -18.79
N SER A 26 3.36 1.87 -17.82
CA SER A 26 3.57 0.47 -17.47
C SER A 26 2.66 -0.05 -16.36
N LEU A 27 1.90 0.83 -15.67
CA LEU A 27 0.93 0.41 -14.66
C LEU A 27 -0.16 -0.48 -15.29
N PRO A 28 -0.26 -1.76 -14.91
CA PRO A 28 -1.20 -2.69 -15.52
C PRO A 28 -2.67 -2.30 -15.31
N ASP A 29 -3.51 -2.54 -16.32
CA ASP A 29 -4.96 -2.26 -16.25
C ASP A 29 -5.65 -2.95 -15.06
N ALA A 30 -5.16 -4.11 -14.63
CA ALA A 30 -5.70 -4.82 -13.47
C ALA A 30 -5.64 -3.96 -12.19
N LEU A 31 -4.62 -3.12 -12.02
CA LEU A 31 -4.48 -2.24 -10.86
C LEU A 31 -5.33 -0.97 -10.97
N ARG A 32 -5.68 -0.58 -12.20
CA ARG A 32 -6.56 0.57 -12.52
C ARG A 32 -8.04 0.25 -12.39
N ASN A 33 -8.37 -1.04 -12.39
CA ASN A 33 -9.74 -1.53 -12.27
C ASN A 33 -9.97 -2.14 -10.88
N ARG A 34 -11.24 -2.32 -10.52
CA ARG A 34 -11.65 -2.93 -9.25
C ARG A 34 -10.98 -4.30 -9.07
N HIS A 35 -10.21 -4.43 -8.01
CA HIS A 35 -9.60 -5.69 -7.56
C HIS A 35 -9.45 -5.67 -6.03
N ALA A 36 -8.94 -6.77 -5.46
CA ALA A 36 -8.62 -6.87 -4.05
C ALA A 36 -7.42 -7.80 -3.85
N THR A 37 -6.71 -7.65 -2.73
CA THR A 37 -5.76 -8.66 -2.27
C THR A 37 -6.51 -9.88 -1.72
N LYS A 38 -5.81 -11.01 -1.58
CA LYS A 38 -6.38 -12.24 -0.99
C LYS A 38 -6.54 -12.08 0.53
N ALA A 39 -7.34 -12.95 1.15
CA ALA A 39 -7.38 -13.12 2.59
C ALA A 39 -5.96 -13.23 3.19
N GLY A 40 -5.71 -12.49 4.27
CA GLY A 40 -4.41 -12.42 4.94
C GLY A 40 -3.31 -11.66 4.20
N VAL A 41 -3.56 -11.15 2.99
CA VAL A 41 -2.56 -10.40 2.22
C VAL A 41 -2.80 -8.90 2.34
N TRP A 42 -1.82 -8.22 2.93
CA TRP A 42 -1.77 -6.76 3.04
C TRP A 42 -0.93 -6.18 1.92
N GLY A 43 -1.26 -4.97 1.48
CA GLY A 43 -0.49 -4.22 0.50
C GLY A 43 -0.12 -2.83 1.01
N VAL A 44 1.04 -2.32 0.61
CA VAL A 44 1.41 -0.91 0.78
C VAL A 44 1.82 -0.34 -0.57
N ILE A 45 1.05 0.64 -1.06
CA ILE A 45 1.37 1.40 -2.25
C ILE A 45 2.32 2.52 -1.85
N ARG A 46 3.54 2.51 -2.40
CA ARG A 46 4.52 3.57 -2.25
C ARG A 46 4.64 4.34 -3.56
N VAL A 47 4.35 5.62 -3.53
CA VAL A 47 4.66 6.50 -4.65
C VAL A 47 6.11 6.94 -4.48
N ILE A 48 6.88 6.85 -5.56
CA ILE A 48 8.28 7.28 -5.64
C ILE A 48 8.34 8.70 -6.22
N GLU A 49 7.48 8.98 -7.20
CA GLU A 49 7.39 10.28 -7.88
C GLU A 49 5.95 10.53 -8.34
N GLY A 50 5.55 11.80 -8.38
CA GLY A 50 4.21 12.20 -8.83
C GLY A 50 3.15 11.89 -7.79
N ARG A 51 1.94 11.56 -8.24
CA ARG A 51 0.82 11.24 -7.35
C ARG A 51 -0.22 10.38 -8.05
N LEU A 52 -1.02 9.69 -7.25
CA LEU A 52 -2.17 8.92 -7.71
C LEU A 52 -3.27 8.94 -6.65
N ARG A 53 -4.50 8.65 -7.07
CA ARG A 53 -5.64 8.44 -6.19
C ARG A 53 -5.84 6.96 -5.96
N LEU A 54 -5.89 6.54 -4.70
CA LEU A 54 -6.40 5.24 -4.28
C LEU A 54 -7.88 5.39 -3.92
N THR A 55 -8.74 4.59 -4.54
CA THR A 55 -10.17 4.53 -4.21
C THR A 55 -10.48 3.17 -3.60
N CYS A 56 -10.87 3.16 -2.32
CA CYS A 56 -11.40 1.99 -1.63
C CYS A 56 -12.92 1.99 -1.75
N LEU A 57 -13.53 0.82 -1.91
CA LEU A 57 -14.96 0.71 -2.24
C LEU A 57 -15.84 0.30 -1.06
N ASP A 58 -15.28 -0.35 -0.04
CA ASP A 58 -16.02 -0.80 1.14
C ASP A 58 -15.14 -0.76 2.40
N PRO A 59 -15.38 0.19 3.34
CA PRO A 59 -16.18 1.39 3.13
C PRO A 59 -15.59 2.25 1.99
N PHE A 60 -16.44 3.05 1.33
CA PHE A 60 -15.96 3.95 0.29
C PHE A 60 -15.05 5.04 0.87
N SER A 61 -13.83 5.17 0.35
CA SER A 61 -12.92 6.25 0.67
C SER A 61 -11.97 6.53 -0.48
N GLU A 62 -11.44 7.75 -0.51
CA GLU A 62 -10.40 8.14 -1.48
C GLU A 62 -9.21 8.73 -0.75
N HIS A 63 -8.02 8.37 -1.20
CA HIS A 63 -6.75 8.82 -0.64
C HIS A 63 -5.85 9.30 -1.77
N MET A 64 -5.34 10.53 -1.68
CA MET A 64 -4.26 10.99 -2.54
C MET A 64 -2.95 10.44 -2.00
N LEU A 65 -2.22 9.72 -2.84
CA LEU A 65 -0.92 9.17 -2.52
C LEU A 65 0.16 9.94 -3.27
N ASP A 66 1.26 10.22 -2.58
CA ASP A 66 2.44 10.93 -3.07
C ASP A 66 3.69 10.37 -2.33
N PRO A 67 4.91 10.87 -2.60
CA PRO A 67 6.12 10.34 -1.97
C PRO A 67 6.13 10.39 -0.43
N ASP A 68 5.32 11.26 0.17
CA ASP A 68 5.23 11.41 1.63
C ASP A 68 4.05 10.62 2.22
N HIS A 69 3.07 10.23 1.39
CA HIS A 69 1.84 9.56 1.81
C HIS A 69 1.62 8.22 1.09
N ALA A 70 2.02 7.12 1.74
CA ALA A 70 1.76 5.76 1.27
C ALA A 70 0.31 5.31 1.52
N GLY A 71 -0.20 4.42 0.65
CA GLY A 71 -1.54 3.85 0.76
C GLY A 71 -1.52 2.43 1.33
N MET A 72 -2.30 2.18 2.38
CA MET A 72 -2.51 0.83 2.94
C MET A 72 -3.65 0.12 2.22
N LEU A 73 -3.45 -1.14 1.84
CA LEU A 73 -4.45 -2.03 1.28
C LEU A 73 -4.73 -3.14 2.28
N GLN A 74 -5.97 -3.20 2.77
CA GLN A 74 -6.41 -4.26 3.68
C GLN A 74 -6.72 -5.55 2.90
N PRO A 75 -6.60 -6.74 3.53
CA PRO A 75 -7.03 -7.99 2.93
C PRO A 75 -8.48 -7.91 2.45
N GLU A 76 -8.73 -8.38 1.22
CA GLU A 76 -10.06 -8.52 0.63
C GLU A 76 -10.86 -7.21 0.43
N GLN A 77 -10.29 -6.07 0.82
CA GLN A 77 -10.90 -4.78 0.58
C GLN A 77 -10.78 -4.41 -0.90
N ALA A 78 -11.93 -4.20 -1.56
CA ALA A 78 -11.96 -3.85 -2.96
C ALA A 78 -11.48 -2.41 -3.20
N HIS A 79 -10.57 -2.22 -4.15
CA HIS A 79 -9.97 -0.93 -4.46
C HIS A 79 -9.47 -0.87 -5.92
N PHE A 80 -9.01 0.32 -6.33
CA PHE A 80 -8.26 0.55 -7.56
C PHE A 80 -7.45 1.86 -7.45
N VAL A 81 -6.50 2.06 -8.37
CA VAL A 81 -5.72 3.31 -8.45
C VAL A 81 -5.94 4.08 -9.74
N THR A 82 -5.98 5.40 -9.63
CA THR A 82 -6.05 6.34 -10.77
C THR A 82 -4.82 7.24 -10.73
N PRO A 83 -3.88 7.12 -11.68
CA PRO A 83 -2.75 8.06 -11.80
C PRO A 83 -3.25 9.48 -12.06
N GLU A 84 -2.64 10.45 -11.39
CA GLU A 84 -2.99 11.88 -11.48
C GLU A 84 -1.86 12.63 -12.21
N GLY A 85 -1.58 12.18 -13.44
CA GLY A 85 -0.46 12.63 -14.28
C GLY A 85 0.66 11.60 -14.39
N ALA A 86 1.89 12.08 -14.65
CA ALA A 86 3.08 11.25 -14.59
C ALA A 86 3.36 10.83 -13.14
N MET A 87 3.59 9.55 -12.90
CA MET A 87 3.90 9.01 -11.58
C MET A 87 4.82 7.80 -11.68
N ARG A 88 5.43 7.44 -10.55
CA ARG A 88 6.12 6.15 -10.35
C ARG A 88 5.70 5.56 -9.02
N MET A 89 5.33 4.29 -8.99
CA MET A 89 4.88 3.60 -7.78
C MET A 89 5.41 2.15 -7.70
N GLN A 90 5.43 1.62 -6.48
CA GLN A 90 5.68 0.21 -6.19
C GLN A 90 4.66 -0.28 -5.16
N ILE A 91 4.30 -1.55 -5.22
CA ILE A 91 3.45 -2.18 -4.19
C ILE A 91 4.27 -3.23 -3.45
N ASP A 92 4.31 -3.10 -2.13
CA ASP A 92 4.85 -4.08 -1.20
C ASP A 92 3.72 -4.96 -0.67
N PHE A 93 3.93 -6.27 -0.59
CA PHE A 93 2.97 -7.23 -0.06
C PHE A 93 3.48 -7.90 1.21
N TYR A 94 2.59 -8.02 2.19
CA TYR A 94 2.86 -8.57 3.52
C TYR A 94 1.85 -9.66 3.87
N ASP A 95 2.27 -10.61 4.69
CA ASP A 95 1.44 -11.70 5.24
C ASP A 95 0.83 -11.35 6.61
N GLN A 96 1.08 -10.12 7.07
CA GLN A 96 0.60 -9.54 8.32
C GLN A 96 0.57 -8.00 8.21
N PRO A 97 -0.16 -7.27 9.08
CA PRO A 97 -0.24 -5.82 9.02
C PRO A 97 1.15 -5.15 9.13
N PRO A 98 1.53 -4.23 8.21
CA PRO A 98 2.86 -3.63 8.20
C PRO A 98 3.11 -2.55 9.26
N GLY A 99 2.06 -2.09 9.94
CA GLY A 99 2.15 -1.36 11.21
C GLY A 99 1.66 -2.29 12.33
N GLY A 100 2.53 -2.58 13.30
CA GLY A 100 2.17 -3.32 14.51
C GLY A 100 1.33 -2.51 15.47
#